data_AF-A0A819SDB2-F1
#
_entry.id   AF-A0A819SDB2-F1
#
_cell.length_a   1.000
_cell.length_b   1.000
_cell.length_c   1.000
_cell.angle_alpha   90.00
_cell.angle_beta   90.00
_cell.angle_gamma   90.00
#
_symmetry.space_group_name_H-M   'P 1'
#
loop_
_entity.id
_entity.type
_entity.pdbx_description
1 polymer ?
#
loop_
_entity_poly.entity_id
_entity_poly.type
_entity_poly.pdbx_seq_one_letter_code
_entity_poly.pdbx_strand_id
1 'polypeptide(L)'
;MAADSEEFICIWLQSKVEDFAAEEELAIANLQQRLLPIEVFHHVTTCYNYILSLPNELIFLRLGHEWSYLVELLRGIDQIKCIYLSERSEHGSDWRVRGVFLSVDELYSQWSKDILLFENDLTHLTSCEDRVSRLETSTRSFGEEAKNITWFQTVLKFLIEMPPPTQDAYKVSLNEARHFYRSNSTMIGKIDDFERNYKPDEALCWYTQGSFVYQTINKALRTQNIVIIFKFRSLFRDIYYQLKKLQDQQEPLLGEKKLYRGQRMASSELKQLQENVRGLVSLNTFTSTSIDRDIAMVFLNPQGHDNHFRSVLFEYIIDSSISLSDLPPFADI
;
A
#
# COMPACT_ATOMS: atom_id res chain seq x y z
N MET A 1 1.54 24.00 -3.79
CA MET A 1 1.46 23.08 -2.63
C MET A 1 2.11 21.80 -3.07
N ALA A 2 3.16 21.33 -2.38
CA ALA A 2 3.63 19.97 -2.60
C ALA A 2 2.51 19.01 -2.17
N ALA A 3 2.31 17.94 -2.94
CA ALA A 3 1.51 16.82 -2.43
C ALA A 3 2.36 16.15 -1.34
N ASP A 4 1.78 15.94 -0.15
CA ASP A 4 2.41 15.07 0.84
C ASP A 4 2.36 13.63 0.26
N SER A 5 3.49 13.17 -0.26
CA SER A 5 3.74 11.79 -0.67
C SER A 5 4.13 10.95 0.55
N GLU A 6 3.27 9.98 0.89
CA GLU A 6 3.71 8.73 1.48
C GLU A 6 3.83 7.75 0.30
N GLU A 7 5.02 7.66 -0.29
CA GLU A 7 5.42 6.67 -1.27
C GLU A 7 6.44 5.71 -0.65
N PHE A 8 6.49 4.49 -1.19
CA PHE A 8 7.45 3.48 -0.77
C PHE A 8 8.72 3.60 -1.62
N ILE A 9 9.84 3.92 -0.97
CA ILE A 9 11.13 4.11 -1.65
C ILE A 9 12.08 3.01 -1.19
N CYS A 10 12.50 2.17 -2.13
CA CYS A 10 13.57 1.22 -1.90
C CYS A 10 14.90 1.90 -2.17
N ILE A 11 15.82 1.85 -1.21
CA ILE A 11 17.16 2.46 -1.30
C ILE A 11 18.20 1.35 -1.19
N TRP A 12 19.22 1.39 -2.05
CA TRP A 12 20.37 0.49 -2.01
C TRP A 12 21.66 1.28 -1.85
N LEU A 13 22.28 1.18 -0.68
CA LEU A 13 23.63 1.67 -0.47
C LEU A 13 24.61 0.55 -0.88
N GLN A 14 25.25 0.71 -2.05
CA GLN A 14 26.09 -0.33 -2.65
C GLN A 14 27.33 -0.62 -1.79
N SER A 15 27.79 -1.87 -1.79
CA SER A 15 29.02 -2.34 -1.13
C SER A 15 30.19 -1.35 -1.25
N LYS A 16 30.91 -1.15 -0.14
CA LYS A 16 32.18 -0.39 -0.13
C LYS A 16 33.33 -1.15 -0.80
N VAL A 17 33.20 -2.47 -0.94
CA VAL A 17 34.18 -3.38 -1.56
C VAL A 17 33.83 -3.58 -3.02
N GLU A 18 34.75 -3.22 -3.92
CA GLU A 18 34.58 -3.25 -5.38
C GLU A 18 34.30 -4.66 -5.93
N ASP A 19 34.86 -5.71 -5.31
CA ASP A 19 34.68 -7.10 -5.75
C ASP A 19 33.21 -7.56 -5.75
N PHE A 20 32.38 -7.00 -4.86
CA PHE A 20 30.93 -7.30 -4.81
C PHE A 20 30.09 -6.36 -5.69
N ALA A 21 30.66 -5.28 -6.24
CA ALA A 21 29.90 -4.26 -6.96
C ALA A 21 29.18 -4.82 -8.19
N ALA A 22 29.85 -5.68 -8.96
CA ALA A 22 29.28 -6.31 -10.16
C ALA A 22 28.17 -7.34 -9.84
N GLU A 23 28.26 -8.05 -8.71
CA GLU A 23 27.20 -8.96 -8.24
C GLU A 23 26.00 -8.16 -7.74
N GLU A 24 26.22 -7.07 -7.00
CA GLU A 24 25.15 -6.17 -6.56
C GLU A 24 24.47 -5.45 -7.75
N GLU A 25 25.19 -5.04 -8.79
CA GLU A 25 24.58 -4.47 -10.02
C GLU A 25 23.64 -5.46 -10.72
N LEU A 26 24.05 -6.73 -10.85
CA LEU A 26 23.19 -7.78 -11.42
C LEU A 26 21.96 -8.05 -10.53
N ALA A 27 22.14 -8.02 -9.20
CA ALA A 27 21.05 -8.16 -8.24
C ALA A 27 20.04 -7.00 -8.34
N ILE A 28 20.53 -5.76 -8.39
CA ILE A 28 19.70 -4.55 -8.54
C ILE A 28 18.91 -4.62 -9.85
N ALA A 29 19.54 -4.98 -10.97
CA ALA A 29 18.87 -5.10 -12.26
C ALA A 29 17.76 -6.19 -12.25
N ASN A 30 17.98 -7.32 -11.60
CA ASN A 30 16.97 -8.38 -11.43
C ASN A 30 15.79 -7.89 -10.58
N LEU A 31 16.06 -7.20 -9.47
CA LEU A 31 15.03 -6.66 -8.58
C LEU A 31 14.23 -5.52 -9.24
N GLN A 32 14.88 -4.59 -9.94
CA GLN A 32 14.21 -3.49 -10.65
C GLN A 32 13.24 -3.98 -11.75
N GLN A 33 13.44 -5.18 -12.30
CA GLN A 33 12.48 -5.82 -13.23
C GLN A 33 11.25 -6.41 -12.53
N ARG A 34 11.35 -6.74 -11.23
CA ARG A 34 10.33 -7.51 -10.49
C ARG A 34 9.61 -6.72 -9.40
N LEU A 35 10.16 -5.60 -8.94
CA LEU A 35 9.74 -4.88 -7.73
C LEU A 35 9.52 -3.38 -7.98
N LEU A 36 9.38 -2.60 -6.90
CA LEU A 36 9.48 -1.14 -6.94
C LEU A 36 10.88 -0.68 -7.37
N PRO A 37 11.02 0.54 -7.94
CA PRO A 37 12.32 1.14 -8.23
C PRO A 37 13.24 1.17 -7.00
N ILE A 38 14.53 1.05 -7.27
CA ILE A 38 15.59 1.05 -6.26
C ILE A 38 16.51 2.23 -6.55
N GLU A 39 16.56 3.19 -5.62
CA GLU A 39 17.50 4.32 -5.65
C GLU A 39 18.87 3.85 -5.15
N VAL A 40 19.88 3.86 -6.03
CA VAL A 40 21.21 3.32 -5.74
C VAL A 40 22.17 4.44 -5.35
N PHE A 41 22.91 4.25 -4.26
CA PHE A 41 23.91 5.18 -3.76
C PHE A 41 25.25 4.49 -3.54
N HIS A 42 26.33 5.12 -4.01
CA HIS A 42 27.72 4.68 -3.77
C HIS A 42 28.35 5.34 -2.54
N HIS A 43 27.69 6.34 -1.94
CA HIS A 43 28.25 7.17 -0.87
C HIS A 43 27.22 7.44 0.24
N VAL A 44 27.62 7.16 1.49
CA VAL A 44 26.78 7.35 2.69
C VAL A 44 26.24 8.77 2.80
N THR A 45 27.08 9.79 2.61
CA THR A 45 26.68 11.20 2.74
C THR A 45 25.58 11.59 1.76
N THR A 46 25.65 11.10 0.52
CA THR A 46 24.62 11.35 -0.50
C THR A 46 23.32 10.63 -0.17
N CYS A 47 23.40 9.35 0.22
CA CYS A 47 22.26 8.55 0.67
C CYS A 47 21.56 9.19 1.87
N TYR A 48 22.32 9.61 2.88
CA TYR A 48 21.81 10.23 4.10
C TYR A 48 21.12 11.58 3.83
N ASN A 49 21.74 12.44 3.03
CA ASN A 49 21.15 13.72 2.64
C ASN A 49 19.87 13.54 1.79
N TYR A 50 19.83 12.51 0.94
CA TYR A 50 18.65 12.16 0.18
C TYR A 50 17.51 11.69 1.09
N ILE A 51 17.77 10.76 2.01
CA ILE A 51 16.81 10.31 3.04
C ILE A 51 16.22 11.51 3.81
N LEU A 52 17.06 12.43 4.29
CA LEU A 52 16.59 13.62 5.00
C LEU A 52 15.79 14.61 4.13
N SER A 53 15.91 14.55 2.80
CA SER A 53 15.12 15.37 1.88
C SER A 53 13.69 14.85 1.65
N LEU A 54 13.38 13.68 2.19
CA LEU A 54 12.14 12.91 1.99
C LEU A 54 11.36 12.77 3.31
N PRO A 55 10.79 13.86 3.85
CA PRO A 55 10.27 13.89 5.22
C PRO A 55 9.08 12.95 5.48
N ASN A 56 8.29 12.67 4.44
CA ASN A 56 7.03 11.94 4.51
C ASN A 56 7.09 10.51 3.93
N GLU A 57 8.24 10.12 3.36
CA GLU A 57 8.34 8.87 2.58
C GLU A 57 8.66 7.66 3.46
N LEU A 58 8.26 6.46 3.00
CA LEU A 58 8.46 5.20 3.70
C LEU A 58 9.62 4.43 3.07
N ILE A 59 10.73 4.34 3.80
CA ILE A 59 12.03 3.93 3.24
C ILE A 59 12.38 2.50 3.64
N PHE A 60 12.67 1.67 2.62
CA PHE A 60 13.20 0.32 2.75
C PHE A 60 14.68 0.33 2.34
N LEU A 61 15.60 0.16 3.29
CA LEU A 61 17.03 0.38 3.07
C LEU A 61 17.84 -0.92 3.03
N ARG A 62 18.41 -1.23 1.87
CA ARG A 62 19.49 -2.23 1.73
C ARG A 62 20.84 -1.58 2.03
N LEU A 63 21.59 -2.19 2.95
CA LEU A 63 22.98 -1.88 3.22
C LEU A 63 23.86 -2.98 2.62
N GLY A 64 24.72 -2.59 1.67
CA GLY A 64 25.80 -3.39 1.10
C GLY A 64 26.88 -3.77 2.13
N HIS A 65 27.90 -4.49 1.67
CA HIS A 65 29.01 -4.90 2.53
C HIS A 65 29.77 -3.71 3.16
N GLU A 66 30.28 -3.94 4.38
CA GLU A 66 30.91 -3.00 5.31
C GLU A 66 30.02 -1.87 5.87
N TRP A 67 28.76 -1.73 5.44
CA TRP A 67 27.87 -0.64 5.91
C TRP A 67 27.06 -0.95 7.17
N SER A 68 27.25 -2.15 7.74
CA SER A 68 26.56 -2.67 8.93
C SER A 68 26.49 -1.73 10.13
N TYR A 69 27.53 -0.93 10.35
CA TYR A 69 27.61 0.00 11.49
C TYR A 69 26.65 1.20 11.36
N LEU A 70 26.15 1.50 10.15
CA LEU A 70 25.21 2.61 9.92
C LEU A 70 23.85 2.38 10.57
N VAL A 71 23.47 1.12 10.90
CA VAL A 71 22.22 0.81 11.61
C VAL A 71 22.08 1.65 12.88
N GLU A 72 23.15 1.81 13.66
CA GLU A 72 23.11 2.60 14.90
C GLU A 72 22.98 4.10 14.64
N LEU A 73 23.59 4.59 13.55
CA LEU A 73 23.65 6.00 13.18
C LEU A 73 22.31 6.47 12.58
N LEU A 74 21.63 5.58 11.86
CA LEU A 74 20.30 5.79 11.29
C LEU A 74 19.16 5.64 12.32
N ARG A 75 19.47 5.35 13.60
CA ARG A 75 18.45 5.00 14.59
C ARG A 75 17.33 6.03 14.75
N GLY A 76 17.67 7.32 14.70
CA GLY A 76 16.74 8.43 14.86
C GLY A 76 15.96 8.84 13.61
N ILE A 77 16.02 8.08 12.52
CA ILE A 77 15.30 8.37 11.27
C ILE A 77 14.03 7.53 11.20
N ASP A 78 12.89 8.16 11.50
CA ASP A 78 11.57 7.50 11.51
C ASP A 78 11.07 7.12 10.11
N GLN A 79 11.60 7.72 9.04
CA GLN A 79 11.27 7.38 7.64
C GLN A 79 11.71 5.96 7.28
N ILE A 80 12.82 5.47 7.86
CA ILE A 80 13.35 4.13 7.59
C ILE A 80 12.52 3.09 8.35
N LYS A 81 11.78 2.26 7.62
CA LYS A 81 10.87 1.26 8.19
C LYS A 81 11.47 -0.14 8.28
N CYS A 82 12.33 -0.51 7.33
CA CYS A 82 13.11 -1.75 7.39
C CYS A 82 14.55 -1.52 6.90
N ILE A 83 15.48 -2.30 7.46
CA ILE A 83 16.88 -2.37 7.06
C ILE A 83 17.24 -3.82 6.73
N TYR A 84 17.96 -4.03 5.63
CA TYR A 84 18.33 -5.34 5.11
C TYR A 84 19.85 -5.37 4.86
N LEU A 85 20.53 -6.43 5.31
CA LEU A 85 22.00 -6.42 5.44
C LEU A 85 22.66 -7.44 4.50
N SER A 86 23.78 -7.08 3.86
CA SER A 86 24.59 -8.02 3.07
C SER A 86 25.48 -8.93 3.91
N GLU A 87 25.74 -8.59 5.17
CA GLU A 87 26.65 -9.32 6.06
C GLU A 87 26.10 -9.41 7.48
N ARG A 88 26.67 -10.31 8.30
CA ARG A 88 26.37 -10.38 9.74
C ARG A 88 27.26 -9.40 10.49
N SER A 89 26.66 -8.59 11.36
CA SER A 89 27.39 -7.78 12.33
C SER A 89 26.68 -7.77 13.69
N GLU A 90 27.40 -7.33 14.72
CA GLU A 90 26.85 -7.05 16.05
C GLU A 90 26.08 -5.71 16.06
N HIS A 91 25.01 -5.61 15.27
CA HIS A 91 24.08 -4.49 15.39
C HIS A 91 23.27 -4.68 16.68
N GLY A 92 23.31 -3.71 17.60
CA GLY A 92 22.41 -3.74 18.78
C GLY A 92 20.94 -3.77 18.33
N SER A 93 20.11 -4.53 19.05
CA SER A 93 18.76 -5.00 18.69
C SER A 93 17.79 -3.93 18.14
N ASP A 94 17.96 -3.54 16.89
CA ASP A 94 17.08 -2.60 16.18
C ASP A 94 15.98 -3.36 15.44
N TRP A 95 14.72 -3.08 15.79
CA TRP A 95 13.54 -3.79 15.27
C TRP A 95 13.32 -3.61 13.76
N ARG A 96 13.97 -2.62 13.12
CA ARG A 96 13.92 -2.41 11.67
C ARG A 96 14.80 -3.41 10.93
N VAL A 97 15.81 -3.99 11.56
CA VAL A 97 16.71 -4.96 10.91
C VAL A 97 15.95 -6.25 10.65
N ARG A 98 15.68 -6.54 9.38
CA ARG A 98 14.95 -7.74 8.94
C ARG A 98 15.81 -9.00 8.86
N GLY A 99 17.14 -8.82 8.80
CA GLY A 99 18.12 -9.89 8.76
C GLY A 99 19.19 -9.68 7.71
N VAL A 100 19.94 -10.76 7.47
CA VAL A 100 21.02 -10.83 6.50
C VAL A 100 20.55 -11.64 5.30
N PHE A 101 20.68 -11.08 4.11
CA PHE A 101 20.22 -11.68 2.86
C PHE A 101 21.40 -11.78 1.90
N LEU A 102 21.74 -13.01 1.51
CA LEU A 102 22.82 -13.32 0.57
C LEU A 102 22.27 -13.65 -0.83
N SER A 103 21.06 -14.20 -0.91
CA SER A 103 20.36 -14.45 -2.17
C SER A 103 19.47 -13.27 -2.57
N VAL A 104 19.49 -12.93 -3.85
CA VAL A 104 18.61 -11.93 -4.47
C VAL A 104 17.14 -12.35 -4.36
N ASP A 105 16.84 -13.64 -4.48
CA ASP A 105 15.46 -14.17 -4.36
C ASP A 105 14.94 -14.16 -2.92
N GLU A 106 15.82 -14.38 -1.93
CA GLU A 106 15.46 -14.22 -0.50
C GLU A 106 15.16 -12.76 -0.18
N LEU A 107 16.04 -11.84 -0.64
CA LEU A 107 15.85 -10.40 -0.49
C LEU A 107 14.57 -9.93 -1.19
N TYR A 108 14.32 -10.36 -2.43
CA TYR A 108 13.09 -10.08 -3.18
C TYR A 108 11.84 -10.54 -2.41
N SER A 109 11.87 -11.77 -1.90
CA SER A 109 10.72 -12.37 -1.21
C SER A 109 10.41 -11.64 0.09
N GLN A 110 11.45 -11.25 0.84
CA GLN A 110 11.28 -10.46 2.06
C GLN A 110 10.88 -9.01 1.75
N TRP A 111 11.45 -8.37 0.73
CA TRP A 111 11.09 -7.02 0.29
C TRP A 111 9.64 -6.92 -0.15
N SER A 112 9.21 -7.78 -1.08
CA SER A 112 7.82 -7.85 -1.53
C SER A 112 6.87 -8.08 -0.36
N LYS A 113 7.25 -8.95 0.60
CA LYS A 113 6.47 -9.19 1.82
C LYS A 113 6.38 -7.96 2.72
N ASP A 114 7.50 -7.30 3.02
CA ASP A 114 7.54 -6.12 3.90
C ASP A 114 6.84 -4.91 3.26
N ILE A 115 7.00 -4.68 1.96
CA ILE A 115 6.26 -3.64 1.22
C ILE A 115 4.76 -3.91 1.31
N LEU A 116 4.33 -5.14 0.99
CA LEU A 116 2.91 -5.52 1.04
C LEU A 116 2.35 -5.46 2.47
N LEU A 117 3.16 -5.76 3.49
CA LEU A 117 2.81 -5.57 4.90
C LEU A 117 2.54 -4.09 5.21
N PHE A 118 3.41 -3.16 4.81
CA PHE A 118 3.18 -1.74 5.04
C PHE A 118 2.05 -1.16 4.16
N GLU A 119 1.87 -1.61 2.91
CA GLU A 119 0.70 -1.27 2.08
C GLU A 119 -0.61 -1.69 2.76
N ASN A 120 -0.59 -2.86 3.40
CA ASN A 120 -1.72 -3.40 4.14
C ASN A 120 -1.91 -2.76 5.55
N ASP A 121 -0.86 -2.29 6.19
CA ASP A 121 -0.92 -1.47 7.42
C ASP A 121 -1.47 -0.06 7.11
N LEU A 122 -1.10 0.53 5.96
CA LEU A 122 -1.62 1.83 5.50
C LEU A 122 -3.12 1.80 5.14
N THR A 123 -3.71 0.62 4.92
CA THR A 123 -5.17 0.44 4.79
C THR A 123 -5.83 0.36 6.18
N HIS A 124 -5.74 1.49 6.89
CA HIS A 124 -6.26 1.75 8.24
C HIS A 124 -7.80 1.74 8.36
N LEU A 125 -8.31 1.99 9.58
CA LEU A 125 -9.68 1.86 10.08
C LEU A 125 -10.08 2.95 11.20
N THR A 126 -10.11 4.28 10.90
CA THR A 126 -10.56 5.58 11.58
C THR A 126 -11.73 5.70 12.63
N SER A 127 -11.95 4.87 13.65
CA SER A 127 -13.19 5.11 14.47
C SER A 127 -13.20 6.53 15.11
N CYS A 128 -14.25 7.33 14.89
CA CYS A 128 -14.15 8.79 14.86
C CYS A 128 -14.37 9.43 16.23
N GLU A 129 -13.42 10.26 16.70
CA GLU A 129 -13.66 11.39 17.61
C GLU A 129 -12.44 12.33 17.65
N ASP A 130 -12.68 13.59 17.28
CA ASP A 130 -12.03 14.83 17.73
C ASP A 130 -10.48 14.91 17.89
N ARG A 131 -9.76 15.34 16.83
CA ARG A 131 -9.15 16.70 16.74
C ARG A 131 -8.12 16.88 15.61
N VAL A 132 -8.10 18.11 15.09
CA VAL A 132 -7.24 18.66 14.03
C VAL A 132 -5.73 18.44 14.25
N SER A 133 -5.19 17.32 13.74
CA SER A 133 -3.80 17.24 13.23
C SER A 133 -3.54 15.91 12.51
N ARG A 134 -3.25 16.00 11.20
CA ARG A 134 -2.63 15.00 10.31
C ARG A 134 -2.15 13.69 10.96
N LEU A 135 -3.04 12.71 11.04
CA LEU A 135 -2.74 11.28 11.25
C LEU A 135 -3.73 10.48 10.40
N GLU A 136 -3.22 9.72 9.44
CA GLU A 136 -4.03 8.97 8.48
C GLU A 136 -4.67 7.74 9.14
N THR A 137 -5.96 7.49 8.86
CA THR A 137 -6.74 6.34 9.35
C THR A 137 -7.91 6.06 8.37
N SER A 138 -8.53 4.86 8.25
CA SER A 138 -9.58 4.57 7.18
C SER A 138 -10.94 3.82 7.46
N THR A 139 -11.62 3.97 8.61
CA THR A 139 -13.02 3.54 8.98
C THR A 139 -13.71 4.36 10.09
N ARG A 140 -14.62 5.28 9.76
CA ARG A 140 -15.34 6.06 10.78
C ARG A 140 -16.47 5.29 11.49
N SER A 141 -16.75 5.66 12.75
CA SER A 141 -17.91 5.28 13.56
C SER A 141 -19.12 6.20 13.29
N PHE A 142 -20.30 5.90 13.84
CA PHE A 142 -21.58 6.44 13.38
C PHE A 142 -22.13 7.57 14.28
N GLY A 143 -22.10 8.82 13.79
CA GLY A 143 -22.53 10.02 14.53
C GLY A 143 -22.83 11.21 13.60
N GLU A 144 -22.39 12.43 13.96
CA GLU A 144 -22.46 13.57 13.04
C GLU A 144 -21.68 13.31 11.73
N GLU A 145 -20.61 12.50 11.79
CA GLU A 145 -19.87 12.07 10.60
C GLU A 145 -20.59 11.03 9.73
N ALA A 146 -21.73 10.46 10.16
CA ALA A 146 -22.55 9.63 9.28
C ALA A 146 -22.98 10.41 8.02
N LYS A 147 -23.15 11.74 8.14
CA LYS A 147 -23.35 12.64 6.99
C LYS A 147 -22.14 12.65 6.05
N ASN A 148 -20.91 12.67 6.58
CA ASN A 148 -19.68 12.67 5.78
C ASN A 148 -19.43 11.31 5.11
N ILE A 149 -19.61 10.19 5.83
CA ILE A 149 -19.55 8.84 5.25
C ILE A 149 -20.58 8.69 4.13
N THR A 150 -21.84 9.03 4.41
CA THR A 150 -22.94 8.93 3.43
C THR A 150 -22.69 9.83 2.22
N TRP A 151 -22.21 11.06 2.44
CA TRP A 151 -21.84 11.98 1.37
C TRP A 151 -20.68 11.43 0.52
N PHE A 152 -19.60 10.94 1.12
CA PHE A 152 -18.46 10.39 0.39
C PHE A 152 -18.86 9.16 -0.44
N GLN A 153 -19.62 8.23 0.14
CA GLN A 153 -20.15 7.08 -0.59
C GLN A 153 -21.12 7.49 -1.72
N THR A 154 -21.93 8.53 -1.51
CA THR A 154 -22.79 9.12 -2.55
C THR A 154 -21.96 9.73 -3.68
N VAL A 155 -20.87 10.43 -3.36
CA VAL A 155 -19.92 10.97 -4.36
C VAL A 155 -19.27 9.83 -5.14
N LEU A 156 -18.77 8.78 -4.48
CA LEU A 156 -18.19 7.62 -5.16
C LEU A 156 -19.19 6.96 -6.13
N LYS A 157 -20.43 6.73 -5.68
CA LYS A 157 -21.50 6.18 -6.52
C LYS A 157 -21.79 7.06 -7.74
N PHE A 158 -21.94 8.36 -7.54
CA PHE A 158 -22.13 9.31 -8.63
C PHE A 158 -20.95 9.28 -9.62
N LEU A 159 -19.71 9.22 -9.13
CA LEU A 159 -18.51 9.16 -9.99
C LEU A 159 -18.42 7.88 -10.83
N ILE A 160 -18.90 6.74 -10.33
CA ILE A 160 -19.01 5.48 -11.07
C ILE A 160 -20.11 5.58 -12.14
N GLU A 161 -21.27 6.13 -11.79
CA GLU A 161 -22.44 6.23 -12.67
C GLU A 161 -22.24 7.25 -13.81
N MET A 162 -21.43 8.30 -13.59
CA MET A 162 -21.09 9.26 -14.64
C MET A 162 -20.51 8.57 -15.90
N PRO A 163 -20.96 8.93 -17.11
CA PRO A 163 -20.38 8.44 -18.35
C PRO A 163 -18.86 8.70 -18.42
N PRO A 164 -18.08 7.78 -19.01
CA PRO A 164 -16.66 8.02 -19.25
C PRO A 164 -16.49 9.22 -20.21
N PRO A 165 -15.34 9.92 -20.18
CA PRO A 165 -15.04 10.97 -21.15
C PRO A 165 -15.16 10.47 -22.59
N THR A 166 -15.74 11.27 -23.48
CA THR A 166 -15.98 10.93 -24.88
C THR A 166 -14.71 10.84 -25.74
N GLN A 167 -13.58 11.34 -25.23
CA GLN A 167 -12.24 11.18 -25.80
C GLN A 167 -11.23 10.94 -24.67
N ASP A 168 -10.23 10.11 -24.93
CA ASP A 168 -9.06 9.87 -24.08
C ASP A 168 -9.38 9.67 -22.58
N ALA A 169 -10.29 8.73 -22.27
CA ALA A 169 -10.89 8.53 -20.95
C ALA A 169 -9.91 8.42 -19.77
N TYR A 170 -8.65 8.02 -20.02
CA TYR A 170 -7.60 7.82 -19.02
C TYR A 170 -6.50 8.89 -19.03
N LYS A 171 -6.43 9.75 -20.07
CA LYS A 171 -5.32 10.70 -20.27
C LYS A 171 -5.16 11.73 -19.15
N VAL A 172 -6.26 12.12 -18.51
CA VAL A 172 -6.21 12.97 -17.31
C VAL A 172 -5.56 12.21 -16.14
N SER A 173 -5.92 10.94 -15.93
CA SER A 173 -5.32 10.06 -14.92
C SER A 173 -3.83 9.82 -15.20
N LEU A 174 -3.47 9.55 -16.47
CA LEU A 174 -2.09 9.28 -16.89
C LEU A 174 -1.20 10.52 -16.72
N ASN A 175 -1.67 11.71 -17.13
CA ASN A 175 -0.94 12.95 -16.91
C ASN A 175 -0.74 13.26 -15.41
N GLU A 176 -1.74 12.97 -14.58
CA GLU A 176 -1.62 13.15 -13.12
C GLU A 176 -0.63 12.14 -12.52
N ALA A 177 -0.70 10.86 -12.91
CA ALA A 177 0.24 9.82 -12.50
C ALA A 177 1.68 10.19 -12.91
N ARG A 178 1.88 10.66 -14.15
CA ARG A 178 3.17 11.16 -14.64
C ARG A 178 3.68 12.36 -13.87
N HIS A 179 2.78 13.19 -13.33
CA HIS A 179 3.17 14.32 -12.49
C HIS A 179 3.62 13.89 -11.09
N PHE A 180 2.89 12.96 -10.45
CA PHE A 180 3.28 12.39 -9.16
C PHE A 180 4.60 11.63 -9.28
N TYR A 181 4.65 10.65 -10.17
CA TYR A 181 5.79 9.75 -10.35
C TYR A 181 6.89 10.31 -11.26
N ARG A 182 6.95 11.63 -11.47
CA ARG A 182 7.91 12.29 -12.39
C ARG A 182 9.39 12.01 -12.09
N SER A 183 9.71 11.71 -10.84
CA SER A 183 11.07 11.38 -10.38
C SER A 183 11.36 9.88 -10.42
N ASN A 184 10.36 9.06 -10.75
CA ASN A 184 10.35 7.61 -10.59
C ASN A 184 10.27 6.94 -11.97
N SER A 185 11.43 6.67 -12.57
CA SER A 185 11.55 6.16 -13.95
C SER A 185 10.85 4.83 -14.18
N THR A 186 10.91 3.90 -13.22
CA THR A 186 10.22 2.60 -13.30
C THR A 186 8.71 2.77 -13.31
N MET A 187 8.15 3.64 -12.47
CA MET A 187 6.70 3.88 -12.44
C MET A 187 6.24 4.64 -13.70
N ILE A 188 7.04 5.58 -14.22
CA ILE A 188 6.80 6.17 -15.56
C ILE A 188 6.74 5.06 -16.63
N GLY A 189 7.65 4.07 -16.59
CA GLY A 189 7.62 2.89 -17.45
C GLY A 189 6.35 2.04 -17.29
N LYS A 190 5.87 1.83 -16.07
CA LYS A 190 4.57 1.16 -15.80
C LYS A 190 3.37 1.97 -16.32
N ILE A 191 3.44 3.30 -16.29
CA ILE A 191 2.40 4.18 -16.86
C ILE A 191 2.45 4.15 -18.40
N ASP A 192 3.64 4.06 -19.01
CA ASP A 192 3.81 3.87 -20.46
C ASP A 192 3.30 2.50 -20.93
N ASP A 193 3.52 1.45 -20.14
CA ASP A 193 2.98 0.12 -20.42
C ASP A 193 1.45 0.10 -20.34
N PHE A 194 0.90 0.68 -19.27
CA PHE A 194 -0.55 0.90 -19.14
C PHE A 194 -1.13 1.67 -20.34
N GLU A 195 -0.53 2.79 -20.75
CA GLU A 195 -1.05 3.62 -21.86
C GLU A 195 -1.10 2.87 -23.19
N ARG A 196 -0.27 1.84 -23.37
CA ARG A 196 -0.23 1.01 -24.59
C ARG A 196 -1.11 -0.24 -24.51
N ASN A 197 -1.20 -0.87 -23.34
CA ASN A 197 -1.72 -2.23 -23.19
C ASN A 197 -3.00 -2.35 -22.35
N TYR A 198 -3.41 -1.31 -21.63
CA TYR A 198 -4.59 -1.35 -20.75
C TYR A 198 -5.90 -1.64 -21.51
N LYS A 199 -6.73 -2.51 -20.91
CA LYS A 199 -8.13 -2.70 -21.29
C LYS A 199 -9.04 -2.59 -20.06
N PRO A 200 -10.26 -2.05 -20.18
CA PRO A 200 -11.21 -1.93 -19.06
C PRO A 200 -11.57 -3.25 -18.38
N ASP A 201 -11.54 -4.38 -19.11
CA ASP A 201 -11.79 -5.73 -18.59
C ASP A 201 -10.58 -6.38 -17.92
N GLU A 202 -9.45 -5.69 -17.85
CA GLU A 202 -8.21 -6.10 -17.17
C GLU A 202 -7.89 -5.19 -15.97
N ALA A 203 -8.79 -4.27 -15.60
CA ALA A 203 -8.57 -3.24 -14.58
C ALA A 203 -8.13 -3.77 -13.20
N LEU A 204 -8.69 -4.90 -12.75
CA LEU A 204 -8.30 -5.57 -11.51
C LEU A 204 -6.87 -6.12 -11.58
N CYS A 205 -6.41 -6.57 -12.74
CA CYS A 205 -5.04 -7.03 -12.95
C CYS A 205 -4.07 -5.87 -12.71
N TRP A 206 -4.32 -4.71 -13.32
CA TRP A 206 -3.55 -3.49 -13.09
C TRP A 206 -3.64 -2.98 -11.65
N TYR A 207 -4.78 -3.17 -10.99
CA TYR A 207 -4.97 -2.82 -9.58
C TYR A 207 -4.26 -3.77 -8.61
N THR A 208 -4.00 -5.05 -8.94
CA THR A 208 -3.28 -5.98 -8.04
C THR A 208 -1.79 -6.15 -8.33
N GLN A 209 -1.33 -5.86 -9.55
CA GLN A 209 0.07 -6.05 -9.99
C GLN A 209 1.09 -5.01 -9.46
N GLY A 210 0.83 -4.34 -8.33
CA GLY A 210 1.77 -3.36 -7.75
C GLY A 210 2.09 -2.21 -8.71
N SER A 211 1.07 -1.66 -9.36
CA SER A 211 1.18 -0.53 -10.29
C SER A 211 0.77 0.79 -9.63
N PHE A 212 0.96 1.91 -10.33
CA PHE A 212 0.45 3.23 -9.91
C PHE A 212 -1.06 3.24 -9.64
N VAL A 213 -1.83 2.32 -10.25
CA VAL A 213 -3.29 2.21 -10.09
C VAL A 213 -3.65 1.85 -8.65
N TYR A 214 -3.01 0.83 -8.06
CA TYR A 214 -3.21 0.44 -6.67
C TYR A 214 -2.96 1.60 -5.71
N GLN A 215 -1.74 2.15 -5.79
CA GLN A 215 -1.22 3.13 -4.86
C GLN A 215 -2.00 4.45 -4.96
N THR A 216 -2.22 4.95 -6.18
CA THR A 216 -2.92 6.23 -6.38
C THR A 216 -4.40 6.15 -5.97
N ILE A 217 -5.09 5.06 -6.32
CA ILE A 217 -6.52 4.91 -5.99
C ILE A 217 -6.70 4.73 -4.48
N ASN A 218 -5.96 3.82 -3.84
CA ASN A 218 -6.09 3.64 -2.40
C ASN A 218 -5.70 4.89 -1.63
N LYS A 219 -4.61 5.57 -1.98
CA LYS A 219 -4.25 6.85 -1.34
C LYS A 219 -5.34 7.92 -1.51
N ALA A 220 -5.90 8.07 -2.72
CA ALA A 220 -6.97 9.04 -2.97
C ALA A 220 -8.24 8.72 -2.17
N LEU A 221 -8.56 7.43 -2.00
CA LEU A 221 -9.66 6.94 -1.18
C LEU A 221 -9.43 7.18 0.33
N ARG A 222 -8.26 6.80 0.86
CA ARG A 222 -7.88 7.03 2.28
C ARG A 222 -7.96 8.51 2.66
N THR A 223 -7.39 9.37 1.81
CA THR A 223 -7.36 10.83 2.00
C THR A 223 -8.66 11.54 1.61
N GLN A 224 -9.65 10.80 1.07
CA GLN A 224 -10.89 11.33 0.50
C GLN A 224 -10.65 12.46 -0.52
N ASN A 225 -9.54 12.39 -1.27
CA ASN A 225 -9.12 13.43 -2.20
C ASN A 225 -9.95 13.37 -3.49
N ILE A 226 -11.13 13.99 -3.45
CA ILE A 226 -12.11 14.02 -4.55
C ILE A 226 -11.52 14.56 -5.85
N VAL A 227 -10.52 15.45 -5.80
CA VAL A 227 -9.86 15.92 -7.04
C VAL A 227 -9.14 14.77 -7.73
N ILE A 228 -8.43 13.91 -6.99
CA ILE A 228 -7.73 12.76 -7.56
C ILE A 228 -8.73 11.64 -7.91
N ILE A 229 -9.71 11.35 -7.05
CA ILE A 229 -10.76 10.37 -7.37
C ILE A 229 -11.50 10.77 -8.66
N PHE A 230 -11.82 12.06 -8.85
CA PHE A 230 -12.43 12.55 -10.08
C PHE A 230 -11.50 12.41 -11.30
N LYS A 231 -10.20 12.73 -11.16
CA LYS A 231 -9.22 12.53 -12.25
C LYS A 231 -9.10 11.04 -12.65
N PHE A 232 -9.14 10.12 -11.68
CA PHE A 232 -9.01 8.68 -11.87
C PHE A 232 -10.36 7.95 -12.03
N ARG A 233 -11.49 8.65 -12.14
CA ARG A 233 -12.85 8.08 -12.13
C ARG A 233 -13.08 6.97 -13.16
N SER A 234 -12.46 7.05 -14.34
CA SER A 234 -12.58 6.02 -15.39
C SER A 234 -11.99 4.69 -14.93
N LEU A 235 -10.81 4.72 -14.29
CA LEU A 235 -10.18 3.54 -13.68
C LEU A 235 -11.00 3.00 -12.52
N PHE A 236 -11.49 3.88 -11.64
CA PHE A 236 -12.32 3.48 -10.49
C PHE A 236 -13.62 2.81 -10.94
N ARG A 237 -14.24 3.34 -12.01
CA ARG A 237 -15.41 2.77 -12.69
C ARG A 237 -15.11 1.38 -13.27
N ASP A 238 -14.00 1.21 -13.97
CA ASP A 238 -13.63 -0.07 -14.58
C ASP A 238 -13.40 -1.16 -13.51
N ILE A 239 -12.64 -0.84 -12.45
CA ILE A 239 -12.43 -1.73 -11.29
C ILE A 239 -13.77 -2.13 -10.65
N TYR A 240 -14.66 -1.16 -10.40
CA TYR A 240 -15.98 -1.41 -9.82
C TYR A 240 -16.84 -2.34 -10.68
N TYR A 241 -16.92 -2.09 -11.99
CA TYR A 241 -17.72 -2.94 -12.89
C TYR A 241 -17.10 -4.31 -13.13
N GLN A 242 -15.77 -4.44 -13.08
CA GLN A 242 -15.12 -5.75 -13.15
C GLN A 242 -15.36 -6.57 -11.89
N LEU A 243 -15.26 -5.97 -10.70
CA LEU A 243 -15.67 -6.63 -9.44
C LEU A 243 -17.12 -7.07 -9.50
N LYS A 244 -18.03 -6.20 -9.97
CA LYS A 244 -19.45 -6.55 -10.09
C LYS A 244 -19.69 -7.71 -11.06
N LYS A 245 -19.06 -7.68 -12.23
CA LYS A 245 -19.14 -8.79 -13.22
C LYS A 245 -18.66 -10.12 -12.62
N LEU A 246 -17.60 -10.11 -11.82
CA LEU A 246 -17.10 -11.30 -11.14
C LEU A 246 -18.04 -11.74 -9.99
N GLN A 247 -18.59 -10.80 -9.22
CA GLN A 247 -19.60 -11.04 -8.19
C GLN A 247 -20.82 -11.76 -8.78
N ASP A 248 -21.40 -11.22 -9.86
CA ASP A 248 -22.55 -11.80 -10.58
C ASP A 248 -22.23 -13.21 -11.13
N GLN A 249 -20.97 -13.49 -11.48
CA GLN A 249 -20.50 -14.82 -11.91
C GLN A 249 -20.27 -15.80 -10.75
N GLN A 250 -19.96 -15.29 -9.56
CA GLN A 250 -19.65 -16.07 -8.35
C GLN A 250 -20.86 -16.23 -7.40
N GLU A 251 -21.97 -15.51 -7.65
CA GLU A 251 -23.24 -15.59 -6.92
C GLU A 251 -23.69 -17.04 -6.60
N PRO A 252 -23.66 -18.02 -7.53
CA PRO A 252 -24.08 -19.39 -7.24
C PRO A 252 -23.23 -20.13 -6.18
N LEU A 253 -22.09 -19.56 -5.79
CA LEU A 253 -21.11 -20.10 -4.84
C LEU A 253 -21.05 -19.27 -3.53
N LEU A 254 -21.96 -18.31 -3.36
CA LEU A 254 -22.01 -17.38 -2.23
C LEU A 254 -23.02 -17.81 -1.16
N GLY A 255 -22.71 -18.93 -0.49
CA GLY A 255 -23.21 -19.16 0.87
C GLY A 255 -22.59 -18.18 1.88
N GLU A 256 -22.86 -18.35 3.17
CA GLU A 256 -22.17 -17.58 4.22
C GLU A 256 -20.65 -17.73 4.06
N LYS A 257 -19.97 -16.64 3.70
CA LYS A 257 -18.51 -16.61 3.52
C LYS A 257 -17.84 -15.91 4.68
N LYS A 258 -16.86 -16.61 5.24
CA LYS A 258 -15.97 -16.11 6.29
C LYS A 258 -14.66 -15.66 5.66
N LEU A 259 -14.30 -14.40 5.86
CA LEU A 259 -13.11 -13.77 5.29
C LEU A 259 -12.22 -13.23 6.39
N TYR A 260 -10.92 -13.31 6.19
CA TYR A 260 -9.90 -12.95 7.15
C TYR A 260 -8.97 -11.87 6.58
N ARG A 261 -8.51 -10.97 7.44
CA ARG A 261 -7.53 -9.94 7.09
C ARG A 261 -6.67 -9.62 8.32
N GLY A 262 -5.41 -10.03 8.28
CA GLY A 262 -4.44 -9.49 9.23
C GLY A 262 -4.03 -8.08 8.81
N GLN A 263 -3.78 -7.20 9.76
CA GLN A 263 -3.06 -5.94 9.57
C GLN A 263 -2.45 -5.49 10.90
N ARG A 264 -1.47 -4.59 10.88
CA ARG A 264 -1.15 -3.78 12.07
C ARG A 264 -2.01 -2.52 12.05
N MET A 265 -2.23 -1.99 13.24
CA MET A 265 -3.15 -0.89 13.51
C MET A 265 -2.58 -0.03 14.64
N ALA A 266 -2.79 1.29 14.59
CA ALA A 266 -2.38 2.14 15.70
C ALA A 266 -3.15 1.77 16.98
N SER A 267 -2.50 1.81 18.15
CA SER A 267 -3.13 1.43 19.42
C SER A 267 -4.31 2.34 19.79
N SER A 268 -4.29 3.60 19.34
CA SER A 268 -5.41 4.54 19.41
C SER A 268 -6.60 4.09 18.58
N GLU A 269 -6.35 3.70 17.33
CA GLU A 269 -7.33 3.23 16.35
C GLU A 269 -8.00 1.93 16.81
N LEU A 270 -7.22 0.98 17.35
CA LEU A 270 -7.76 -0.23 17.96
C LEU A 270 -8.63 0.07 19.19
N LYS A 271 -8.24 1.03 20.03
CA LYS A 271 -9.02 1.45 21.19
C LYS A 271 -10.38 2.03 20.76
N GLN A 272 -10.41 2.85 19.72
CA GLN A 272 -11.65 3.40 19.16
C GLN A 272 -12.56 2.28 18.62
N LEU A 273 -12.02 1.24 17.98
CA LEU A 273 -12.81 0.07 17.54
C LEU A 273 -13.36 -0.75 18.72
N GLN A 274 -12.58 -0.86 19.81
CA GLN A 274 -13.03 -1.48 21.06
C GLN A 274 -14.14 -0.67 21.78
N GLU A 275 -14.16 0.65 21.58
CA GLU A 275 -15.22 1.54 22.09
C GLU A 275 -16.48 1.51 21.20
N ASN A 276 -16.32 1.27 19.89
CA ASN A 276 -17.39 1.16 18.88
C ASN A 276 -18.03 -0.25 18.78
N VAL A 277 -18.01 -1.05 19.86
CA VAL A 277 -18.60 -2.40 19.87
C VAL A 277 -20.12 -2.35 19.65
N ARG A 278 -20.62 -3.14 18.69
CA ARG A 278 -22.00 -3.09 18.11
C ARG A 278 -22.31 -1.82 17.31
N GLY A 279 -21.34 -0.94 17.09
CA GLY A 279 -21.45 0.17 16.14
C GLY A 279 -21.20 -0.27 14.68
N LEU A 280 -21.38 0.67 13.76
CA LEU A 280 -21.05 0.51 12.35
C LEU A 280 -19.61 0.98 12.06
N VAL A 281 -18.99 0.37 11.05
CA VAL A 281 -17.60 0.59 10.63
C VAL A 281 -17.58 0.64 9.10
N SER A 282 -17.08 1.71 8.50
CA SER A 282 -17.10 1.93 7.03
C SER A 282 -15.72 1.80 6.40
N LEU A 283 -15.46 0.76 5.60
CA LEU A 283 -14.20 0.60 4.86
C LEU A 283 -14.09 1.68 3.77
N ASN A 284 -13.04 2.50 3.80
CA ASN A 284 -12.88 3.60 2.83
C ASN A 284 -12.10 3.21 1.56
N THR A 285 -11.42 2.05 1.55
CA THR A 285 -10.62 1.55 0.40
C THR A 285 -11.19 0.23 -0.12
N PHE A 286 -10.78 -0.19 -1.32
CA PHE A 286 -10.97 -1.58 -1.73
C PHE A 286 -10.17 -2.47 -0.76
N THR A 287 -10.87 -3.38 -0.09
CA THR A 287 -10.30 -4.14 1.04
C THR A 287 -9.95 -5.55 0.60
N SER A 288 -8.65 -5.84 0.50
CA SER A 288 -8.16 -7.19 0.27
C SER A 288 -8.34 -8.05 1.52
N THR A 289 -8.86 -9.26 1.33
CA THR A 289 -9.10 -10.28 2.37
C THR A 289 -8.74 -11.66 1.82
N SER A 290 -8.67 -12.68 2.66
CA SER A 290 -8.49 -14.08 2.25
C SER A 290 -9.53 -14.99 2.90
N ILE A 291 -9.97 -16.02 2.18
CA ILE A 291 -10.76 -17.12 2.75
C ILE A 291 -9.89 -17.98 3.67
N ASP A 292 -8.57 -18.04 3.41
CA ASP A 292 -7.61 -18.75 4.23
C ASP A 292 -7.12 -17.86 5.38
N ARG A 293 -7.38 -18.33 6.61
CA ARG A 293 -6.97 -17.67 7.83
C ARG A 293 -5.45 -17.61 7.96
N ASP A 294 -4.72 -18.62 7.53
CA ASP A 294 -3.27 -18.68 7.69
C ASP A 294 -2.56 -17.74 6.70
N ILE A 295 -3.11 -17.56 5.49
CA ILE A 295 -2.71 -16.47 4.59
C ILE A 295 -2.93 -15.11 5.27
N ALA A 296 -4.10 -14.87 5.86
CA ALA A 296 -4.38 -13.62 6.57
C ALA A 296 -3.45 -13.40 7.79
N MET A 297 -3.04 -14.45 8.49
CA MET A 297 -2.11 -14.38 9.63
C MET A 297 -0.70 -13.91 9.22
N VAL A 298 -0.26 -14.12 7.96
CA VAL A 298 1.02 -13.59 7.45
C VAL A 298 1.09 -12.06 7.59
N PHE A 299 -0.06 -11.39 7.46
CA PHE A 299 -0.18 -9.93 7.48
C PHE A 299 -0.14 -9.30 8.89
N LEU A 300 -0.02 -10.10 9.95
CA LEU A 300 0.06 -9.60 11.32
C LEU A 300 1.46 -9.07 11.71
N ASN A 301 2.50 -9.43 10.94
CA ASN A 301 3.91 -9.06 11.13
C ASN A 301 4.36 -9.00 12.62
N PRO A 302 4.59 -10.16 13.27
CA PRO A 302 4.93 -10.24 14.69
C PRO A 302 6.36 -9.77 15.03
N GLN A 303 7.17 -9.35 14.05
CA GLN A 303 8.59 -9.02 14.23
C GLN A 303 8.82 -7.55 14.69
N GLY A 304 7.81 -6.69 14.61
CA GLY A 304 7.94 -5.27 14.95
C GLY A 304 7.47 -4.92 16.37
N HIS A 305 8.39 -4.86 17.33
CA HIS A 305 8.16 -4.36 18.71
C HIS A 305 7.94 -2.83 18.79
N ASP A 306 7.13 -2.28 17.90
CA ASP A 306 6.63 -0.90 18.03
C ASP A 306 5.40 -0.91 18.94
N ASN A 307 5.55 -0.40 20.16
CA ASN A 307 4.48 -0.31 21.16
C ASN A 307 3.30 0.57 20.73
N HIS A 308 3.46 1.42 19.71
CA HIS A 308 2.38 2.23 19.17
C HIS A 308 1.43 1.42 18.29
N PHE A 309 1.84 0.28 17.73
CA PHE A 309 1.02 -0.54 16.85
C PHE A 309 0.64 -1.89 17.47
N ARG A 310 -0.49 -2.45 17.03
CA ARG A 310 -1.01 -3.76 17.41
C ARG A 310 -1.38 -4.55 16.18
N SER A 311 -1.00 -5.82 16.16
CA SER A 311 -1.44 -6.78 15.15
C SER A 311 -2.90 -7.16 15.42
N VAL A 312 -3.77 -7.00 14.43
CA VAL A 312 -5.21 -7.27 14.51
C VAL A 312 -5.61 -8.19 13.36
N LEU A 313 -6.28 -9.30 13.69
CA LEU A 313 -6.93 -10.16 12.71
C LEU A 313 -8.41 -9.79 12.64
N PHE A 314 -8.82 -9.21 11.52
CA PHE A 314 -10.23 -9.02 11.20
C PHE A 314 -10.83 -10.33 10.69
N GLU A 315 -12.06 -10.56 11.11
CA GLU A 315 -12.91 -11.67 10.73
C GLU A 315 -14.22 -11.07 10.23
N TYR A 316 -14.44 -11.10 8.92
CA TYR A 316 -15.65 -10.63 8.27
C TYR A 316 -16.56 -11.82 7.98
N ILE A 317 -17.86 -11.66 8.21
CA ILE A 317 -18.89 -12.62 7.83
C ILE A 317 -19.77 -11.93 6.79
N ILE A 318 -19.81 -12.46 5.57
CA ILE A 318 -20.73 -12.01 4.55
C ILE A 318 -22.08 -12.66 4.81
N ASP A 319 -23.05 -11.84 5.22
CA ASP A 319 -24.43 -12.25 5.41
C ASP A 319 -25.10 -12.51 4.05
N SER A 320 -25.27 -13.80 3.73
CA SER A 320 -25.91 -14.26 2.49
C SER A 320 -27.43 -14.07 2.45
N SER A 321 -28.05 -13.47 3.47
CA SER A 321 -29.46 -13.06 3.44
C SER A 321 -29.69 -11.69 2.80
N ILE A 322 -28.62 -10.90 2.62
CA ILE A 322 -28.65 -9.60 1.95
C ILE A 322 -28.54 -9.82 0.43
N SER A 323 -29.36 -9.11 -0.36
CA SER A 323 -29.28 -9.15 -1.82
C SER A 323 -27.90 -8.67 -2.30
N LEU A 324 -27.24 -9.44 -3.18
CA LEU A 324 -25.96 -9.06 -3.77
C LEU A 324 -26.02 -7.73 -4.54
N SER A 325 -27.20 -7.35 -5.04
CA SER A 325 -27.46 -6.04 -5.66
C SER A 325 -27.22 -4.85 -4.74
N ASP A 326 -27.35 -5.07 -3.43
CA ASP A 326 -27.36 -4.05 -2.39
C ASP A 326 -26.01 -3.98 -1.64
N LEU A 327 -25.14 -4.97 -1.88
CA LEU A 327 -23.78 -5.01 -1.37
C LEU A 327 -22.82 -4.26 -2.31
N PRO A 328 -21.76 -3.60 -1.78
CA PRO A 328 -20.63 -3.16 -2.58
C PRO A 328 -20.02 -4.36 -3.34
N PRO A 329 -19.62 -4.22 -4.61
CA PRO A 329 -19.06 -5.33 -5.36
C PRO A 329 -17.79 -5.90 -4.75
N PHE A 330 -17.72 -7.23 -4.67
CA PHE A 330 -16.58 -8.00 -4.20
C PHE A 330 -16.43 -9.27 -5.05
N ALA A 331 -15.22 -9.79 -5.15
CA ALA A 331 -14.93 -11.02 -5.89
C ALA A 331 -13.75 -11.76 -5.25
N ASP A 332 -13.73 -13.08 -5.45
CA ASP A 332 -12.54 -13.93 -5.32
C ASP A 332 -11.72 -13.76 -6.61
N ILE A 333 -10.42 -13.45 -6.52
CA ILE A 333 -9.59 -12.95 -7.64
C ILE A 333 -8.22 -13.62 -7.76
#